data_AF-B1Q2T9-F1
#
_entry.id   AF-B1Q2T9-F1
#
_cell.length_a   1.000
_cell.length_b   1.000
_cell.length_c   1.000
_cell.angle_alpha   90.00
_cell.angle_beta   90.00
_cell.angle_gamma   90.00
#
_symmetry.space_group_name_H-M   'P 1'
#
loop_
_entity.id
_entity.type
_entity.pdbx_description
1 polymer ?
#
loop_
_entity_poly.entity_id
_entity_poly.type
_entity_poly.pdbx_seq_one_letter_code
_entity_poly.pdbx_strand_id
1 'polypeptide(L)' 'NNKEHVVEAFRRAKFKFPGRQKIHVSKKWGFTKFDSKDFEVMLAEKTLMPDGVGVKYMPNHGPLNKWRALHAV' A
#
# COMPACT_ATOMS: atom_id res chain seq x y z
N ASN A 1 -13.29 10.83 -6.27
CA ASN A 1 -12.18 11.81 -6.16
C ASN A 1 -12.37 12.59 -4.87
N ASN A 2 -11.71 12.21 -3.76
CA ASN A 2 -12.03 12.74 -2.41
C ASN A 2 -10.82 13.34 -1.69
N LYS A 3 -9.71 13.55 -2.41
CA LYS A 3 -8.42 13.96 -1.82
C LYS A 3 -8.54 15.26 -1.01
N GLU A 4 -9.22 16.27 -1.57
CA GLU A 4 -9.41 17.58 -0.92
C GLU A 4 -10.28 17.46 0.34
N HIS A 5 -11.37 16.70 0.28
CA HIS A 5 -12.24 16.44 1.42
C HIS A 5 -11.50 15.74 2.56
N VAL A 6 -10.61 14.78 2.25
CA VAL A 6 -9.80 14.07 3.25
C VAL A 6 -8.77 15.01 3.88
N VAL A 7 -8.11 15.86 3.10
CA VAL A 7 -7.18 16.87 3.63
C VAL A 7 -7.90 17.84 4.58
N GLU A 8 -9.10 18.28 4.23
CA GLU A 8 -9.92 19.14 5.09
C GLU A 8 -10.38 18.42 6.38
N ALA A 9 -10.75 17.14 6.29
CA ALA A 9 -11.09 16.33 7.46
C ALA A 9 -9.89 16.21 8.42
N PHE A 10 -8.68 15.93 7.92
CA PHE A 10 -7.47 15.92 8.74
C PHE A 10 -7.10 17.30 9.27
N ARG A 11 -7.37 18.38 8.51
CA ARG A 11 -7.21 19.76 9.00
C ARG A 11 -8.14 20.05 10.18
N ARG A 12 -9.36 19.51 10.19
CA ARG A 12 -10.29 19.62 11.32
C ARG A 12 -9.85 18.75 12.50
N ALA A 13 -9.42 17.52 12.24
CA ALA A 13 -8.96 16.59 13.26
C ALA A 13 -7.74 17.13 14.02
N LYS A 14 -6.80 17.80 13.33
CA LYS A 14 -5.58 18.33 13.97
C LYS A 14 -5.85 19.36 15.07
N PHE A 15 -7.01 20.04 15.07
CA PHE A 15 -7.39 20.97 16.15
C PHE A 15 -7.65 20.27 17.49
N LYS A 16 -7.81 18.94 17.49
CA LYS A 16 -7.98 18.14 18.71
C LYS A 16 -6.65 17.69 19.31
N PHE A 17 -5.54 17.85 18.60
CA PHE A 17 -4.21 17.46 19.06
C PHE A 17 -3.39 18.71 19.43
N PRO A 18 -2.58 18.65 20.50
CA PRO A 18 -1.69 19.75 20.85
C PRO A 18 -0.58 19.91 19.81
N GLY A 19 -0.08 21.15 19.69
CA GLY A 19 1.04 21.48 18.82
C GLY A 19 0.70 21.52 17.32
N ARG A 20 1.75 21.65 16.49
CA ARG A 20 1.61 21.79 15.04
C ARG A 20 1.74 20.45 14.34
N GLN A 21 0.61 19.94 13.83
CA GLN A 21 0.59 18.73 12.99
C GLN A 21 0.68 19.08 11.50
N LYS A 22 1.46 18.31 10.73
CA LYS A 22 1.62 18.46 9.28
C LYS A 22 0.94 17.31 8.55
N ILE A 23 0.03 17.65 7.64
CA ILE A 23 -0.68 16.66 6.81
C ILE A 23 0.19 16.34 5.60
N HIS A 24 0.45 15.06 5.39
CA HIS A 24 1.23 14.56 4.26
C HIS A 24 0.39 13.63 3.40
N VAL A 25 0.50 13.78 2.08
CA VAL A 25 -0.01 12.79 1.13
C VAL A 25 1.11 11.79 0.88
N SER A 26 0.89 10.54 1.27
CA SER A 26 1.86 9.47 1.05
C SER A 26 2.04 9.21 -0.45
N LYS A 27 3.26 8.82 -0.84
CA LYS A 27 3.54 8.24 -2.17
C LYS A 27 3.22 6.75 -2.21
N LYS A 28 3.10 6.11 -1.05
CA LYS A 28 2.85 4.68 -0.91
C LYS A 28 1.42 4.33 -1.28
N TRP A 29 1.22 3.08 -1.71
CA TRP A 29 -0.10 2.56 -2.02
C TRP A 29 -0.87 2.27 -0.73
N GLY A 30 -1.78 3.16 -0.35
CA GLY A 30 -2.58 3.04 0.87
C GLY A 30 -1.70 2.89 2.12
N PHE A 31 -1.98 1.86 2.92
CA PHE A 31 -1.22 1.51 4.14
C PHE A 31 -0.13 0.45 3.89
N THR A 32 0.28 0.24 2.64
CA THR A 32 1.37 -0.68 2.31
C THR A 32 2.73 0.03 2.31
N LYS A 33 3.81 -0.75 2.29
CA LYS A 33 5.19 -0.25 2.23
C LYS A 33 5.66 0.14 0.83
N PHE A 34 4.90 -0.20 -0.21
CA PHE A 34 5.28 -0.07 -1.61
C PHE A 34 4.83 1.26 -2.21
N ASP A 35 5.61 1.82 -3.14
CA ASP A 35 5.21 3.06 -3.84
C ASP A 35 4.03 2.79 -4.76
N SER A 36 3.14 3.77 -4.92
CA SER A 36 1.97 3.65 -5.77
C SER A 36 2.34 3.40 -7.24
N LYS A 37 3.50 3.91 -7.68
CA LYS A 37 3.99 3.75 -9.04
C LYS A 37 4.35 2.29 -9.37
N ASP A 38 4.93 1.58 -8.40
CA ASP A 38 5.46 0.24 -8.62
C ASP A 38 4.43 -0.84 -8.22
N PHE A 39 3.45 -0.49 -7.39
CA PHE A 39 2.51 -1.44 -6.80
C PHE A 39 1.73 -2.26 -7.84
N GLU A 40 1.23 -1.61 -8.90
CA GLU A 40 0.48 -2.29 -9.96
C GLU A 40 1.35 -3.28 -10.73
N VAL A 41 2.61 -2.91 -11.00
CA VAL A 41 3.59 -3.77 -11.66
C VAL A 41 3.89 -4.98 -10.78
N MET A 42 4.18 -4.75 -9.49
CA MET A 42 4.48 -5.83 -8.55
C MET A 42 3.29 -6.77 -8.32
N LEU A 43 2.05 -6.27 -8.46
CA LEU A 43 0.83 -7.08 -8.41
C LEU A 43 0.68 -7.93 -9.68
N ALA A 44 0.92 -7.35 -10.86
CA ALA A 44 0.88 -8.06 -12.14
C ALA A 44 1.96 -9.16 -12.23
N GLU A 45 3.15 -8.89 -11.70
CA GLU A 45 4.24 -9.86 -11.57
C GLU A 45 3.98 -10.96 -10.52
N LYS A 46 2.88 -10.88 -9.76
CA LYS A 46 2.58 -11.75 -8.60
C LYS A 46 3.64 -11.72 -7.50
N THR A 47 4.52 -10.71 -7.49
CA THR A 47 5.46 -10.43 -6.39
C THR A 47 4.69 -9.95 -5.14
N LEU A 48 3.52 -9.33 -5.34
CA LEU A 48 2.55 -9.02 -4.30
C LEU A 48 1.28 -9.84 -4.51
N MET A 49 0.76 -10.39 -3.41
CA MET A 49 -0.53 -11.07 -3.37
C MET A 49 -1.47 -10.30 -2.42
N PRO A 50 -2.74 -10.09 -2.81
CA PRO A 50 -3.71 -9.45 -1.92
C PRO A 50 -3.97 -10.35 -0.70
N ASP A 51 -3.96 -9.75 0.50
CA ASP A 51 -4.21 -10.42 1.78
C ASP A 51 -5.20 -9.58 2.61
N GLY A 52 -6.43 -9.53 2.09
CA GLY A 52 -7.49 -8.65 2.62
C GLY A 52 -7.18 -7.17 2.40
N VAL A 53 -7.11 -6.40 3.49
CA VAL A 53 -6.77 -4.95 3.45
C VAL A 53 -5.28 -4.75 3.14
N GLY A 54 -4.45 -5.75 3.48
CA GLY A 54 -3.01 -5.70 3.29
C GLY A 54 -2.55 -6.41 2.01
N VAL A 55 -1.23 -6.50 1.88
CA VAL A 55 -0.58 -7.32 0.85
C VAL A 55 0.47 -8.21 1.47
N LYS A 56 0.56 -9.42 0.95
CA LYS A 56 1.63 -10.35 1.25
C LYS A 56 2.71 -10.24 0.18
N TYR A 57 3.93 -9.99 0.61
CA TYR A 57 5.10 -10.03 -0.27
C TYR A 57 5.50 -11.49 -0.51
N MET A 58 5.62 -11.88 -1.78
CA MET A 58 6.11 -13.19 -2.19
C MET A 58 7.58 -13.07 -2.61
N PRO A 59 8.54 -13.52 -1.79
CA PRO A 59 9.96 -13.46 -2.15
C PRO A 59 10.31 -14.51 -3.21
N ASN A 60 11.38 -14.26 -3.96
CA ASN A 60 12.02 -15.24 -4.85
C ASN A 60 12.81 -16.33 -4.08
N HIS A 61 12.43 -16.62 -2.84
CA HIS A 61 13.11 -17.56 -1.97
C HIS A 61 12.12 -18.55 -1.36
N GLY A 62 12.50 -19.81 -1.33
CA GLY A 62 11.68 -20.92 -0.81
C GLY A 62 11.58 -22.08 -1.81
N PRO A 63 10.75 -23.09 -1.51
CA PRO A 63 10.59 -24.25 -2.37
C PRO A 63 10.08 -23.87 -3.76
N LEU A 64 10.80 -24.30 -4.81
CA LEU A 64 10.48 -23.97 -6.20
C LEU A 64 9.06 -24.38 -6.60
N ASN A 65 8.52 -25.46 -6.03
CA ASN A 65 7.15 -25.91 -6.29
C ASN A 65 6.11 -24.86 -5.89
N LYS A 66 6.33 -24.13 -4.78
CA LYS A 66 5.43 -23.05 -4.34
C LYS A 66 5.48 -21.87 -5.30
N TRP A 67 6.68 -21.53 -5.79
CA TRP A 67 6.85 -20.48 -6.78
C TRP A 67 6.14 -20.84 -8.10
N ARG A 68 6.36 -22.06 -8.63
CA ARG A 68 5.69 -22.53 -9.85
C ARG A 68 4.17 -22.52 -9.71
N ALA A 69 3.61 -22.92 -8.58
CA ALA A 69 2.16 -22.91 -8.37
C ALA A 69 1.58 -21.49 -8.40
N LEU A 70 2.32 -20.50 -7.91
CA LEU A 70 1.90 -19.10 -7.92
C LEU A 70 1.95 -18.51 -9.35
N HIS A 71 2.99 -18.85 -10.10
CA HIS A 71 3.23 -18.34 -11.46
C HIS A 71 2.69 -19.24 -12.58
N ALA A 72 1.99 -20.33 -12.24
CA ALA A 72 1.27 -21.12 -13.22
C ALA A 72 0.22 -20.23 -13.90
N VAL A 73 0.16 -20.33 -15.23
CA VAL A 73 -0.80 -19.64 -16.10
C VAL A 73 -2.16 -20.32 -15.98
#